data_AF-A0A7V9RLB9-F1
#
_entry.id   AF-A0A7V9RLB9-F1
#
_cell.length_a   1.000
_cell.length_b   1.000
_cell.length_c   1.000
_cell.angle_alpha   90.00
_cell.angle_beta   90.00
_cell.angle_gamma   90.00
#
_symmetry.space_group_name_H-M   'P 1'
#
loop_
_entity.id
_entity.type
_entity.pdbx_description
1 polymer ?
#
loop_
_entity_poly.entity_id
_entity_poly.type
_entity_poly.pdbx_seq_one_letter_code
_entity_poly.pdbx_strand_id
1 'polypeptide(L)'
;MISLAIMGCVAISAGTYAQIKPAPKVDSVRGQQVASQVCAACHGADGNSAAPANPRLAQQHSEYLYKQLLDYTVRQGQQKPPRENAIMNGIASQLSDDDKRNVA
;
A
#
# COMPACT_ATOMS: atom_id res chain seq x y z
N MET A 1 -6.76 -65.33 -0.71
CA MET A 1 -5.64 -64.60 -0.07
C MET A 1 -4.49 -64.60 -1.09
N ILE A 2 -3.90 -63.54 -1.62
CA ILE A 2 -3.89 -62.09 -1.39
C ILE A 2 -3.39 -61.42 -2.69
N SER A 3 -4.02 -60.31 -3.05
CA SER A 3 -3.56 -59.14 -3.83
C SER A 3 -2.72 -59.27 -5.13
N LEU A 4 -3.40 -59.04 -6.27
CA LEU A 4 -2.85 -58.23 -7.37
C LEU A 4 -2.80 -56.77 -6.90
N ALA A 5 -1.60 -56.21 -6.70
CA ALA A 5 -1.42 -54.77 -6.52
C ALA A 5 -1.23 -54.12 -7.89
N ILE A 6 -2.33 -53.62 -8.47
CA ILE A 6 -2.29 -52.73 -9.63
C ILE A 6 -1.74 -51.39 -9.12
N MET A 7 -0.49 -51.10 -9.47
CA MET A 7 0.16 -49.81 -9.25
C MET A 7 -0.52 -48.79 -10.18
N GLY A 8 -1.66 -48.25 -9.74
CA GLY A 8 -2.33 -47.14 -10.41
C GLY A 8 -1.48 -45.89 -10.29
N CYS A 9 -0.86 -45.47 -11.39
CA CYS A 9 -0.24 -44.16 -11.51
C CYS A 9 -1.26 -43.07 -11.16
N VAL A 10 -1.14 -42.48 -9.98
CA VAL A 10 -1.83 -41.24 -9.63
C VAL A 10 -1.19 -40.14 -10.47
N ALA A 11 -1.88 -39.75 -11.55
CA ALA A 11 -1.54 -38.55 -12.30
C ALA A 11 -1.81 -37.34 -11.40
N ILE A 12 -0.76 -36.84 -10.75
CA ILE A 12 -0.79 -35.54 -10.06
C ILE A 12 -0.97 -34.49 -11.16
N SER A 13 -2.18 -33.97 -11.29
CA SER A 13 -2.48 -32.84 -12.16
C SER A 13 -1.62 -31.66 -11.73
N ALA A 14 -0.78 -31.19 -12.65
CA ALA A 14 0.03 -29.99 -12.49
C ALA A 14 -0.90 -28.77 -12.34
N GLY A 15 -1.31 -28.48 -11.11
CA GLY A 15 -1.93 -27.21 -10.78
C GLY A 15 -0.94 -26.10 -11.09
N THR A 16 -1.34 -25.15 -11.93
CA THR A 16 -0.54 -23.96 -12.22
C THR A 16 -0.34 -23.18 -10.93
N TYR A 17 0.87 -23.21 -10.38
CA TYR A 17 1.27 -22.29 -9.33
C TYR A 17 1.21 -20.87 -9.91
N ALA A 18 0.29 -20.05 -9.41
CA ALA A 18 0.25 -18.64 -9.73
C ALA A 18 1.61 -18.03 -9.34
N GLN A 19 2.31 -17.46 -10.33
CA GLN A 19 3.57 -16.78 -10.13
C GLN A 19 3.33 -15.55 -9.23
N ILE A 20 3.87 -15.58 -8.00
CA ILE A 20 3.83 -14.42 -7.11
C ILE A 20 4.79 -13.38 -7.68
N LYS A 21 4.26 -12.32 -8.27
CA LYS A 21 5.08 -11.17 -8.67
C LYS A 21 5.66 -10.54 -7.40
N PRO A 22 6.98 -10.30 -7.32
CA PRO A 22 7.57 -9.63 -6.18
C PRO A 22 6.97 -8.23 -6.03
N ALA A 23 6.74 -7.82 -4.78
CA ALA A 23 6.27 -6.49 -4.48
C ALA A 23 7.28 -5.43 -5.02
N PRO A 24 6.81 -4.27 -5.46
CA PRO A 24 7.69 -3.15 -5.81
C PRO A 24 8.64 -2.82 -4.66
N LYS A 25 9.90 -2.51 -4.99
CA LYS A 25 10.91 -2.15 -3.99
C LYS A 25 10.64 -0.73 -3.48
N VAL A 26 10.60 -0.57 -2.15
CA VAL A 26 10.48 0.73 -1.48
C VAL A 26 11.81 1.48 -1.49
N ASP A 27 11.79 2.76 -1.84
CA ASP A 27 12.91 3.70 -1.69
C ASP A 27 12.70 4.57 -0.44
N SER A 28 13.35 4.19 0.65
CA SER A 28 13.24 4.87 1.94
C SER A 28 13.87 6.27 1.96
N VAL A 29 14.87 6.53 1.12
CA VAL A 29 15.51 7.85 1.03
C VAL A 29 14.52 8.83 0.40
N ARG A 30 13.88 8.41 -0.69
CA ARG A 30 12.81 9.19 -1.32
C ARG A 30 11.62 9.35 -0.37
N GLY A 31 11.22 8.28 0.31
CA GLY A 31 10.15 8.29 1.32
C GLY A 31 10.38 9.35 2.40
N GLN A 32 11.58 9.37 2.99
CA GLN A 32 11.96 10.35 4.01
C GLN A 32 11.94 11.80 3.47
N GLN A 33 12.35 12.00 2.22
CA GLN A 33 12.28 13.31 1.59
C GLN A 33 10.83 13.79 1.44
N VAL A 34 9.92 12.93 0.96
CA VAL A 34 8.49 13.27 0.85
C VAL A 34 7.91 13.55 2.25
N ALA A 35 8.19 12.70 3.23
CA ALA A 35 7.69 12.87 4.60
C ALA A 35 8.08 14.23 5.19
N SER A 36 9.35 14.61 5.05
CA SER A 36 9.87 15.87 5.60
C SER A 36 9.36 17.12 4.87
N GLN A 37 9.20 17.06 3.54
CA GLN A 37 8.84 18.24 2.73
C GLN A 37 7.32 18.45 2.64
N VAL A 38 6.53 17.38 2.72
CA VAL A 38 5.09 17.43 2.44
C VAL A 38 4.24 17.15 3.69
N CYS A 39 4.68 16.25 4.57
CA CYS A 39 3.82 15.70 5.62
C CYS A 39 4.09 16.32 7.01
N ALA A 40 5.37 16.55 7.31
CA ALA A 40 5.86 16.90 8.64
C ALA A 40 5.23 18.16 9.25
N ALA A 41 4.89 19.15 8.40
CA ALA A 41 4.30 20.41 8.85
C ALA A 41 2.95 20.23 9.58
N CYS A 42 2.19 19.19 9.23
CA CYS A 42 0.90 18.90 9.85
C CYS A 42 0.96 17.67 10.75
N HIS A 43 1.65 16.62 10.32
CA HIS A 43 1.64 15.32 11.00
C HIS A 43 2.77 15.16 12.02
N GLY A 44 3.63 16.17 12.20
CA GLY A 44 4.81 16.12 13.05
C GLY A 44 6.04 15.62 12.30
N ALA A 45 7.23 16.09 12.70
CA ALA A 45 8.50 15.74 12.04
C ALA A 45 8.79 14.23 12.04
N ASP A 46 8.27 13.51 13.03
CA ASP A 46 8.36 12.07 13.20
C ASP A 46 7.01 11.36 12.97
N GLY A 47 5.99 12.06 12.46
CA GLY A 47 4.64 11.53 12.29
C GLY A 47 3.80 11.46 13.58
N ASN A 48 4.25 12.04 14.70
CA ASN A 48 3.51 12.08 15.97
C ASN A 48 2.88 13.44 16.27
N SER A 49 1.97 13.92 15.42
CA SER A 49 1.20 15.15 15.69
C SER A 49 0.44 15.09 17.03
N ALA A 50 0.52 16.19 17.78
CA ALA A 50 -0.28 16.43 18.99
C ALA A 50 -1.65 17.08 18.69
N ALA A 51 -1.85 17.62 17.49
CA ALA A 51 -3.09 18.26 17.11
C ALA A 51 -4.16 17.20 16.75
N PRO A 52 -5.35 17.21 17.40
CA PRO A 52 -6.38 16.19 17.15
C PRO A 52 -6.87 16.13 15.69
N ALA A 53 -6.81 17.25 14.97
CA ALA A 53 -7.19 17.33 13.56
C ALA A 53 -6.19 16.65 12.62
N ASN A 54 -4.94 16.45 13.06
CA ASN A 54 -3.86 15.89 12.27
C ASN A 54 -3.49 14.52 12.86
N PRO A 55 -3.96 13.42 12.26
CA PRO A 55 -3.75 12.08 12.81
C PRO A 55 -2.26 11.72 12.86
N ARG A 56 -1.90 10.89 13.84
CA ARG A 56 -0.56 10.29 13.95
C ARG A 56 -0.36 9.28 12.81
N LEU A 57 0.77 9.40 12.13
CA LEU A 57 1.19 8.50 11.04
C LEU A 57 2.24 7.50 11.52
N ALA A 58 3.02 7.85 12.55
CA ALA A 58 4.03 6.98 13.10
C ALA A 58 3.44 5.64 13.56
N GLN A 59 4.15 4.55 13.30
CA GLN A 59 3.77 3.17 13.68
C GLN A 59 2.46 2.67 13.05
N GLN A 60 1.96 3.32 12.00
CA GLN A 60 0.87 2.78 11.20
C GLN A 60 1.41 1.74 10.21
N HIS A 61 0.56 0.78 9.83
CA HIS A 61 0.89 -0.19 8.79
C HIS A 61 1.09 0.53 7.44
N SER A 62 2.18 0.20 6.76
CA SER A 62 2.53 0.77 5.45
C SER A 62 1.41 0.57 4.43
N GLU A 63 0.77 -0.60 4.43
CA GLU A 63 -0.33 -0.91 3.52
C GLU A 63 -1.54 -0.02 3.79
N TYR A 64 -1.79 0.31 5.06
CA TYR A 64 -2.87 1.22 5.44
C TYR A 64 -2.57 2.65 4.97
N LEU A 65 -1.37 3.17 5.24
CA LEU A 65 -0.98 4.52 4.84
C LEU A 65 -1.04 4.67 3.32
N TYR A 66 -0.47 3.71 2.58
CA TYR A 66 -0.54 3.68 1.13
C TYR A 66 -1.99 3.64 0.63
N LYS A 67 -2.84 2.78 1.22
CA LYS A 67 -4.26 2.72 0.88
C LYS A 67 -4.97 4.05 1.14
N GLN A 68 -4.73 4.72 2.28
CA GLN A 68 -5.36 6.01 2.55
C GLN A 68 -4.95 7.07 1.53
N LEU A 69 -3.67 7.13 1.16
CA LEU A 69 -3.19 8.03 0.13
C LEU A 69 -3.85 7.75 -1.23
N LEU A 70 -4.07 6.49 -1.59
CA LEU A 70 -4.84 6.15 -2.79
C LEU A 70 -6.31 6.52 -2.68
N ASP A 71 -6.93 6.33 -1.51
CA ASP A 71 -8.34 6.66 -1.28
C ASP A 71 -8.58 8.18 -1.32
N TYR A 72 -7.57 9.00 -1.09
CA TYR A 72 -7.65 10.46 -1.29
C TYR A 72 -7.48 10.89 -2.75
N THR A 73 -7.23 9.97 -3.69
CA THR A 73 -7.09 10.31 -5.11
C THR A 73 -8.28 9.87 -5.94
N VAL A 74 -8.66 10.70 -6.93
CA VAL A 74 -9.64 10.32 -7.94
C VAL A 74 -8.99 9.33 -8.89
N ARG A 75 -9.61 8.15 -9.08
CA ARG A 75 -9.11 7.13 -10.01
C ARG A 75 -9.83 7.25 -11.35
N GLN A 76 -9.24 6.65 -12.39
CA GLN A 76 -9.83 6.63 -13.71
C GLN A 76 -11.28 6.08 -13.65
N GLY A 77 -12.21 6.79 -14.29
CA GLY A 77 -13.63 6.43 -14.28
C GLY A 77 -14.40 6.81 -13.01
N GLN A 78 -13.75 7.46 -12.04
CA GLN A 78 -14.41 7.99 -10.85
C GLN A 78 -14.55 9.52 -10.95
N GLN A 79 -15.68 10.04 -10.48
CA GLN A 79 -15.91 11.49 -10.38
C GLN A 79 -15.28 12.08 -9.11
N LYS A 80 -15.13 11.27 -8.06
CA LYS A 80 -14.68 11.68 -6.73
C LYS A 80 -13.78 10.62 -6.08
N PRO A 81 -12.90 11.00 -5.15
CA PRO A 81 -12.05 10.05 -4.45
C PRO A 81 -12.87 9.21 -3.46
N PRO A 82 -12.49 7.95 -3.17
CA PRO A 82 -13.15 7.13 -2.15
C PRO A 82 -13.23 7.78 -0.77
N ARG A 83 -12.23 8.59 -0.43
CA ARG A 83 -12.15 9.36 0.81
C ARG A 83 -12.01 10.84 0.50
N GLU A 84 -12.97 11.63 0.97
CA GLU A 84 -13.05 13.07 0.72
C GLU A 84 -12.49 13.84 1.93
N ASN A 85 -11.48 14.67 1.68
CA ASN A 85 -10.89 15.63 2.59
C ASN A 85 -10.12 16.67 1.76
N ALA A 86 -10.61 17.92 1.70
CA ALA A 86 -10.08 18.93 0.78
C ALA A 86 -8.54 19.11 0.85
N ILE A 87 -7.97 19.03 2.06
CA ILE A 87 -6.52 19.15 2.27
C ILE A 87 -5.80 17.91 1.71
N MET A 88 -6.17 16.72 2.18
CA MET A 88 -5.46 15.49 1.81
C MET A 88 -5.73 15.07 0.37
N ASN A 89 -6.86 15.42 -0.23
CA ASN A 89 -7.08 15.25 -1.68
C ASN A 89 -6.06 16.07 -2.48
N GLY A 90 -5.84 17.33 -2.10
CA GLY A 90 -4.82 18.20 -2.72
C GLY A 90 -3.39 17.68 -2.56
N ILE A 91 -3.06 17.15 -1.38
CA ILE A 91 -1.72 16.57 -1.13
C ILE A 91 -1.53 15.25 -1.91
N ALA A 92 -2.44 14.28 -1.75
CA ALA A 92 -2.26 12.95 -2.31
C ALA A 92 -2.32 12.92 -3.84
N SER A 93 -3.04 13.85 -4.46
CA SER A 93 -3.12 13.97 -5.93
C SER A 93 -1.82 14.45 -6.57
N GLN A 94 -0.93 15.12 -5.83
CA GLN A 94 0.37 15.58 -6.33
C GLN A 94 1.46 14.51 -6.22
N LEU A 95 1.24 13.46 -5.44
CA LEU A 95 2.20 12.37 -5.27
C LEU A 95 2.08 11.35 -6.39
N SER A 96 3.20 10.88 -6.92
CA SER A 96 3.20 9.68 -7.76
C SER A 96 2.78 8.44 -6.96
N ASP A 97 2.43 7.37 -7.65
CA ASP A 97 2.10 6.09 -7.02
C ASP A 97 3.32 5.50 -6.25
N ASP A 98 4.53 5.70 -6.78
CA ASP A 98 5.78 5.36 -6.10
C ASP A 98 6.03 6.24 -4.88
N ASP A 99 5.79 7.55 -4.95
CA ASP A 99 5.92 8.43 -3.78
C ASP A 99 4.96 8.01 -2.67
N LYS A 100 3.72 7.66 -3.01
CA LYS A 100 2.73 7.15 -2.04
C LYS A 100 3.19 5.86 -1.38
N ARG A 101 3.82 4.94 -2.13
CA ARG A 101 4.41 3.72 -1.57
C ARG A 101 5.63 4.02 -0.70
N ASN A 102 6.49 4.92 -1.14
CA ASN A 102 7.76 5.19 -0.49
C ASN A 102 7.59 5.92 0.84
N VAL A 103 6.57 6.79 0.96
CA VAL A 103 6.30 7.57 2.17
C VAL A 103 5.40 6.85 3.18
N ALA A 104 4.77 5.75 2.77
CA ALA A 104 3.88 4.94 3.61
C ALA A 104 4.68 3.98 4.49
#